data_AF-A0A354BU27-F1
#
_entry.id   AF-A0A354BU27-F1
#
_cell.length_a   1.000
_cell.length_b   1.000
_cell.length_c   1.000
_cell.angle_alpha   90.00
_cell.angle_beta   90.00
_cell.angle_gamma   90.00
#
_symmetry.space_group_name_H-M   'P 1'
#
loop_
_entity.id
_entity.type
_entity.pdbx_description
1 polymer ?
#
loop_
_entity_poly.entity_id
_entity_poly.type
_entity_poly.pdbx_seq_one_letter_code
_entity_poly.pdbx_strand_id
1 'polypeptide(L)'
;MKNDTILRRILYVGTGLVIVVTLILAFLVIPSVIIDTSPQADPERAVPGILFVIIIHLVIIAALVRTILVNQRGGRINKGLLIGLGVLLVLLSLMVSDGASAFLNHTDPIMHRVAISMFICTGCNFIASVLALSAVWYSRRLKPSSK
;
A
#
# COMPACT_ATOMS: atom_id res chain seq x y z
N MET A 1 -3.29 27.90 -3.34
CA MET A 1 -4.50 27.43 -4.05
C MET A 1 -4.25 26.23 -4.98
N LYS A 2 -3.57 26.36 -6.14
CA LYS A 2 -3.37 25.21 -7.07
C LYS A 2 -2.59 24.03 -6.45
N ASN A 3 -1.57 24.33 -5.65
CA ASN A 3 -0.73 23.30 -5.00
C ASN A 3 -1.45 22.56 -3.86
N ASP A 4 -2.39 23.20 -3.16
CA ASP A 4 -3.18 22.58 -2.08
C ASP A 4 -4.16 21.53 -2.63
N THR A 5 -4.76 21.83 -3.79
CA THR A 5 -5.63 20.90 -4.51
C THR A 5 -4.86 19.67 -5.01
N ILE A 6 -3.66 19.87 -5.56
CA ILE A 6 -2.80 18.77 -6.03
C ILE A 6 -2.38 17.87 -4.86
N LEU A 7 -1.92 18.47 -3.75
CA LEU A 7 -1.53 17.74 -2.55
C LEU A 7 -2.67 16.87 -2.00
N ARG A 8 -3.88 17.42 -1.91
CA ARG A 8 -5.07 16.67 -1.50
C ARG A 8 -5.35 15.50 -2.44
N ARG A 9 -5.34 15.72 -3.75
CA ARG A 9 -5.54 14.66 -4.74
C ARG A 9 -4.51 13.53 -4.61
N ILE A 10 -3.23 13.87 -4.45
CA ILE A 10 -2.14 12.90 -4.25
C ILE A 10 -2.42 12.03 -3.01
N LEU A 11 -2.79 12.64 -1.88
CA LEU A 11 -3.09 11.91 -0.65
C LEU A 11 -4.33 11.02 -0.79
N TYR A 12 -5.39 11.49 -1.44
CA TYR A 12 -6.60 10.69 -1.67
C TYR A 12 -6.34 9.49 -2.58
N VAL A 13 -5.67 9.72 -3.72
CA VAL A 13 -5.34 8.65 -4.67
C VAL A 13 -4.41 7.63 -4.02
N GLY A 14 -3.37 8.09 -3.32
CA GLY A 14 -2.47 7.20 -2.58
C GLY A 14 -3.20 6.37 -1.53
N THR A 15 -4.09 7.00 -0.74
CA THR A 15 -4.89 6.28 0.26
C THR A 15 -5.84 5.27 -0.38
N GLY A 16 -6.52 5.66 -1.46
CA GLY A 16 -7.43 4.78 -2.20
C GLY A 16 -6.71 3.55 -2.76
N LEU A 17 -5.51 3.72 -3.32
CA LEU A 17 -4.69 2.61 -3.80
C LEU A 17 -4.36 1.61 -2.67
N VAL A 18 -3.90 2.11 -1.52
CA VAL A 18 -3.56 1.24 -0.38
C VAL A 18 -4.81 0.50 0.16
N ILE A 19 -5.98 1.14 0.16
CA ILE A 19 -7.26 0.49 0.50
C ILE A 19 -7.57 -0.63 -0.48
N VAL A 20 -7.51 -0.38 -1.80
CA VAL A 20 -7.78 -1.39 -2.82
C VAL A 20 -6.84 -2.58 -2.68
N VAL A 21 -5.54 -2.34 -2.47
CA VAL A 21 -4.56 -3.40 -2.21
C VAL A 21 -4.95 -4.23 -1.00
N THR A 22 -5.35 -3.57 0.09
CA THR A 22 -5.75 -4.25 1.33
C THR A 22 -6.96 -5.16 1.09
N LEU A 23 -7.94 -4.69 0.33
CA LEU A 23 -9.13 -5.46 -0.03
C LEU A 23 -8.79 -6.66 -0.93
N ILE A 24 -7.91 -6.49 -1.92
CA ILE A 24 -7.45 -7.61 -2.77
C ILE A 24 -6.78 -8.67 -1.91
N LEU A 25 -5.84 -8.28 -1.03
CA LEU A 25 -5.17 -9.23 -0.15
C LEU A 25 -6.16 -9.97 0.77
N ALA A 26 -7.10 -9.24 1.38
CA ALA A 26 -8.02 -9.80 2.35
C ALA A 26 -9.10 -10.70 1.72
N PHE A 27 -9.66 -10.31 0.58
CA PHE A 27 -10.84 -10.97 -0.01
C PHE A 27 -10.52 -11.86 -1.20
N LEU A 28 -9.39 -11.66 -1.87
CA LEU A 28 -8.99 -12.49 -3.01
C LEU A 28 -7.85 -13.42 -2.62
N VAL A 29 -6.76 -12.90 -2.04
CA VAL A 29 -5.57 -13.70 -1.76
C VAL A 29 -5.78 -14.66 -0.59
N ILE A 30 -6.22 -14.19 0.59
CA ILE A 30 -6.40 -15.07 1.76
C ILE A 30 -7.34 -16.25 1.47
N PRO A 31 -8.57 -16.05 0.94
CA PRO A 31 -9.46 -17.17 0.69
C PRO A 31 -8.87 -18.17 -0.31
N SER A 32 -8.20 -17.68 -1.36
CA SER A 32 -7.57 -18.54 -2.37
C SER A 32 -6.44 -19.39 -1.77
N VAL A 33 -5.62 -18.81 -0.88
CA VAL A 33 -4.54 -19.54 -0.17
C VAL A 33 -5.11 -20.59 0.79
N ILE A 34 -6.22 -20.30 1.47
CA ILE A 34 -6.85 -21.26 2.42
C ILE A 34 -7.42 -22.48 1.69
N ILE A 35 -7.99 -22.29 0.50
CA ILE A 35 -8.57 -23.39 -0.28
C ILE A 35 -7.56 -24.10 -1.18
N ASP A 36 -6.28 -23.69 -1.13
CA ASP A 36 -5.23 -24.37 -1.90
C ASP A 36 -5.07 -25.80 -1.40
N THR A 37 -5.18 -26.74 -2.34
CA THR A 37 -5.01 -28.17 -2.09
C THR A 37 -3.78 -28.72 -2.80
N SER A 38 -2.96 -27.84 -3.39
CA SER A 38 -1.75 -28.25 -4.08
C SER A 38 -0.77 -28.92 -3.11
N PRO A 39 0.02 -29.91 -3.57
CA PRO A 39 0.94 -30.65 -2.71
C PRO A 39 2.10 -29.80 -2.17
N GLN A 40 2.29 -28.58 -2.70
CA GLN A 40 3.29 -27.62 -2.26
C GLN A 40 2.68 -26.49 -1.41
N ALA A 41 1.36 -26.48 -1.22
CA ALA A 41 0.68 -25.47 -0.43
C ALA A 41 1.04 -25.59 1.05
N ASP A 42 1.43 -24.46 1.64
CA ASP A 42 1.61 -24.33 3.09
C ASP A 42 0.80 -23.11 3.59
N PRO A 43 -0.54 -23.25 3.68
CA PRO A 43 -1.41 -22.16 4.12
C PRO A 43 -1.11 -21.75 5.57
N GLU A 44 -0.65 -22.68 6.41
CA GLU A 44 -0.31 -22.41 7.82
C GLU A 44 0.85 -21.40 7.94
N ARG A 45 1.80 -21.41 6.99
CA ARG A 45 2.87 -20.42 6.92
C ARG A 45 2.52 -19.18 6.11
N ALA A 46 1.77 -19.31 5.02
CA ALA A 46 1.48 -18.20 4.11
C ALA A 46 0.46 -17.20 4.69
N VAL A 47 -0.62 -17.68 5.30
CA VAL A 47 -1.71 -16.84 5.81
C VAL A 47 -1.24 -15.85 6.88
N PRO A 48 -0.43 -16.23 7.90
CA PRO A 48 0.09 -15.27 8.87
C PRO A 48 0.92 -14.16 8.24
N GLY A 49 1.72 -14.47 7.21
CA GLY A 49 2.51 -13.48 6.47
C GLY A 49 1.63 -12.47 5.75
N ILE A 50 0.59 -12.93 5.05
CA ILE A 50 -0.37 -12.07 4.35
C ILE A 50 -1.16 -11.21 5.36
N LEU A 51 -1.56 -11.79 6.49
CA LEU A 51 -2.28 -11.09 7.54
C LEU A 51 -1.43 -9.98 8.17
N PHE A 52 -0.14 -10.24 8.40
CA PHE A 52 0.81 -9.23 8.84
C PHE A 52 0.88 -8.05 7.85
N VAL A 53 0.99 -8.34 6.55
CA VAL A 53 0.95 -7.30 5.49
C VAL A 53 -0.31 -6.45 5.58
N ILE A 54 -1.47 -7.09 5.71
CA ILE A 54 -2.78 -6.40 5.80
C ILE A 54 -2.83 -5.48 7.02
N ILE A 55 -2.38 -5.95 8.19
CA ILE A 55 -2.33 -5.13 9.41
C ILE A 55 -1.48 -3.87 9.19
N ILE A 56 -0.30 -4.02 8.58
CA ILE A 56 0.55 -2.86 8.28
C ILE A 56 -0.13 -1.91 7.27
N HIS A 57 -0.83 -2.43 6.25
CA HIS A 57 -1.60 -1.58 5.34
C HIS A 57 -2.69 -0.78 6.06
N LEU A 58 -3.41 -1.39 7.01
CA LEU A 58 -4.42 -0.70 7.81
C LEU A 58 -3.81 0.44 8.65
N VAL A 59 -2.62 0.22 9.22
CA VAL A 59 -1.87 1.28 9.94
C VAL A 59 -1.48 2.41 8.99
N ILE A 60 -1.00 2.08 7.78
CA ILE A 60 -0.68 3.07 6.75
C ILE A 60 -1.91 3.88 6.35
N ILE A 61 -3.05 3.22 6.12
CA ILE A 61 -4.32 3.87 5.78
C ILE A 61 -4.72 4.84 6.90
N ALA A 62 -4.70 4.40 8.16
CA ALA A 62 -5.03 5.25 9.30
C ALA A 62 -4.11 6.49 9.37
N ALA A 63 -2.81 6.31 9.13
CA ALA A 63 -1.84 7.41 9.11
C ALA A 63 -2.08 8.40 7.95
N LEU A 64 -2.41 7.90 6.76
CA LEU A 64 -2.75 8.73 5.59
C LEU A 64 -4.06 9.49 5.81
N VAL A 65 -5.11 8.83 6.32
CA VAL A 65 -6.40 9.46 6.66
C VAL A 65 -6.19 10.56 7.70
N ARG A 66 -5.40 10.30 8.75
CA ARG A 66 -5.05 11.33 9.75
C ARG A 66 -4.33 12.50 9.10
N THR A 67 -3.42 12.24 8.17
CA THR A 67 -2.69 13.30 7.43
C THR A 67 -3.64 14.15 6.58
N ILE A 68 -4.62 13.52 5.91
CA ILE A 68 -5.67 14.21 5.15
C ILE A 68 -6.49 15.12 6.08
N LEU A 69 -6.95 14.60 7.22
CA LEU A 69 -7.75 15.36 8.19
C LEU A 69 -6.97 16.55 8.76
N VAL A 70 -5.69 16.38 9.09
CA VAL A 70 -4.82 17.48 9.54
C VAL A 70 -4.69 18.56 8.47
N ASN A 71 -4.44 18.16 7.22
CA ASN A 71 -4.33 19.09 6.10
C ASN A 71 -5.67 19.82 5.80
N GLN A 72 -6.81 19.16 6.03
CA GLN A 72 -8.13 19.77 5.88
C GLN A 72 -8.38 20.88 6.90
N ARG A 73 -7.92 20.69 8.15
CA ARG A 73 -8.06 21.64 9.26
C ARG A 73 -7.02 22.78 9.23
N GLY A 74 -6.24 22.91 8.15
CA GLY A 74 -5.17 23.89 8.03
C GLY A 74 -3.92 23.57 8.86
N GLY A 75 -3.83 22.35 9.40
CA GLY A 75 -2.68 21.89 10.17
C GLY A 75 -1.48 21.55 9.29
N ARG A 76 -0.29 21.51 9.91
CA ARG A 76 0.96 21.21 9.20
C ARG A 76 1.16 19.70 9.01
N ILE A 77 1.38 19.29 7.76
CA ILE A 77 1.69 17.89 7.43
C ILE A 77 3.04 17.47 8.02
N ASN A 78 3.05 16.29 8.66
CA ASN A 78 4.28 15.67 9.15
C ASN A 78 5.03 15.00 7.98
N LYS A 79 6.12 15.62 7.55
CA LYS A 79 6.96 15.13 6.43
C LYS A 79 7.67 13.82 6.76
N GLY A 80 8.12 13.65 8.01
CA GLY A 80 8.79 12.42 8.45
C GLY A 80 7.85 11.23 8.36
N LEU A 81 6.58 11.42 8.73
CA LEU A 81 5.54 10.41 8.58
C LEU A 81 5.37 10.01 7.11
N LEU A 82 5.21 10.96 6.19
CA LEU A 82 5.04 10.65 4.76
C LEU A 82 6.25 9.93 4.15
N ILE A 83 7.48 10.30 4.54
CA ILE A 83 8.70 9.59 4.13
C ILE A 83 8.67 8.15 4.66
N GLY A 84 8.38 7.98 5.95
CA GLY A 84 8.28 6.66 6.57
C GLY A 84 7.24 5.77 5.90
N LEU A 85 6.05 6.31 5.61
CA LEU A 85 5.00 5.59 4.89
C LEU A 85 5.43 5.21 3.47
N GLY A 86 6.10 6.11 2.75
CA GLY A 86 6.63 5.83 1.42
C GLY A 86 7.66 4.69 1.42
N VAL A 87 8.62 4.72 2.34
CA VAL A 87 9.63 3.66 2.48
C VAL A 87 8.97 2.34 2.89
N LEU A 88 8.04 2.37 3.84
CA LEU A 88 7.34 1.18 4.30
C LEU A 88 6.53 0.52 3.18
N LEU A 89 5.86 1.31 2.34
CA LEU A 89 5.15 0.80 1.15
C LEU A 89 6.10 0.13 0.15
N VAL A 90 7.32 0.65 -0.04
CA VAL A 90 8.33 -0.02 -0.88
C VAL A 90 8.74 -1.36 -0.29
N LEU A 91 9.05 -1.41 1.01
CA LEU A 91 9.43 -2.66 1.68
C LEU A 91 8.32 -3.70 1.60
N LEU A 92 7.07 -3.30 1.83
CA LEU A 92 5.90 -4.16 1.66
C LEU A 92 5.75 -4.64 0.20
N SER A 93 6.02 -3.79 -0.78
CA SER A 93 5.97 -4.16 -2.19
C SER A 93 6.99 -5.25 -2.53
N LEU A 94 8.20 -5.17 -1.97
CA LEU A 94 9.22 -6.22 -2.14
C LEU A 94 8.77 -7.53 -1.51
N MET A 95 8.25 -7.47 -0.28
CA MET A 95 7.76 -8.64 0.45
C MET A 95 6.57 -9.32 -0.26
N VAL A 96 5.63 -8.53 -0.77
CA VAL A 96 4.48 -9.05 -1.55
C VAL A 96 4.93 -9.64 -2.88
N SER A 97 5.94 -9.07 -3.54
CA SER A 97 6.49 -9.61 -4.79
C SER A 97 7.22 -10.94 -4.61
N ASP A 98 7.95 -11.08 -3.50
CA ASP A 98 8.57 -12.34 -3.10
C ASP A 98 7.51 -13.43 -2.91
N GLY A 99 6.46 -13.14 -2.13
CA GLY A 99 5.32 -14.03 -1.98
C GLY A 99 4.59 -14.34 -3.29
N ALA A 100 4.39 -13.35 -4.16
CA ALA A 100 3.77 -13.53 -5.47
C ALA A 100 4.55 -14.50 -6.37
N SER A 101 5.88 -14.46 -6.28
CA SER A 101 6.77 -15.31 -7.08
C SER A 101 6.66 -16.78 -6.68
N ALA A 102 6.37 -17.06 -5.40
CA ALA A 102 6.11 -18.43 -4.94
C ALA A 102 4.84 -19.04 -5.57
N PHE A 103 3.81 -18.21 -5.83
CA PHE A 103 2.56 -18.67 -6.44
C PHE A 103 2.61 -18.81 -7.98
N LEU A 104 3.60 -18.20 -8.65
CA LEU A 104 3.72 -18.28 -10.12
C LEU A 104 3.93 -19.70 -10.65
N ASN A 105 4.64 -20.53 -9.89
CA ASN A 105 5.02 -21.89 -10.30
C ASN A 105 3.93 -22.94 -9.98
N HIS A 106 2.79 -22.53 -9.43
CA HIS A 106 1.68 -23.45 -9.17
C HIS A 106 0.96 -23.81 -10.48
N THR A 107 0.62 -25.08 -10.63
CA THR A 107 -0.14 -25.61 -11.79
C THR A 107 -1.60 -25.16 -11.78
N ASP A 108 -2.13 -24.76 -10.61
CA ASP A 108 -3.52 -24.34 -10.47
C ASP A 108 -3.75 -22.93 -11.07
N PRO A 109 -4.69 -22.78 -12.04
CA PRO A 109 -5.00 -21.48 -12.65
C PRO A 109 -5.51 -20.43 -11.65
N ILE A 110 -6.10 -20.83 -10.52
CA ILE A 110 -6.53 -19.92 -9.45
C ILE A 110 -5.29 -19.29 -8.81
N MET A 111 -4.26 -20.08 -8.51
CA MET A 111 -3.02 -19.58 -7.91
C MET A 111 -2.23 -18.66 -8.84
N HIS A 112 -2.27 -18.93 -10.14
CA HIS A 112 -1.67 -18.02 -11.11
C HIS A 112 -2.36 -16.64 -11.10
N ARG A 113 -3.70 -16.60 -10.94
CA ARG A 113 -4.44 -15.33 -10.79
C ARG A 113 -4.11 -14.62 -9.48
N VAL A 114 -3.92 -15.37 -8.39
CA VAL A 114 -3.46 -14.83 -7.11
C VAL A 114 -2.10 -14.16 -7.27
N ALA A 115 -1.13 -14.83 -7.89
CA ALA A 115 0.19 -14.28 -8.17
C ALA A 115 0.12 -12.96 -8.96
N ILE A 116 -0.66 -12.93 -10.06
CA ILE A 116 -0.87 -11.73 -10.86
C ILE A 116 -1.48 -10.61 -10.02
N SER A 117 -2.50 -10.92 -9.21
CA SER A 117 -3.14 -9.93 -8.34
C SER A 117 -2.15 -9.34 -7.32
N MET A 118 -1.24 -10.15 -6.78
CA MET A 118 -0.20 -9.70 -5.86
C MET A 118 0.84 -8.81 -6.55
N PHE A 119 1.22 -9.09 -7.80
CA PHE A 119 2.07 -8.17 -8.58
C PHE A 119 1.39 -6.84 -8.88
N ILE A 120 0.07 -6.86 -9.17
CA ILE A 120 -0.71 -5.63 -9.31
C ILE A 120 -0.70 -4.85 -8.00
N CYS A 121 -0.90 -5.53 -6.85
CA CYS A 121 -0.82 -4.91 -5.54
C CYS A 121 0.54 -4.27 -5.26
N THR A 122 1.64 -4.96 -5.61
CA THR A 122 3.00 -4.42 -5.58
C THR A 122 3.09 -3.13 -6.40
N GLY A 123 2.61 -3.13 -7.63
CA GLY A 123 2.62 -1.94 -8.50
C GLY A 123 1.83 -0.77 -7.90
N CYS A 124 0.64 -1.04 -7.37
CA CYS A 124 -0.18 -0.03 -6.68
C CYS A 124 0.54 0.55 -5.45
N ASN A 125 1.22 -0.29 -4.65
CA ASN A 125 2.00 0.16 -3.50
C ASN A 125 3.21 1.02 -3.90
N PHE A 126 3.91 0.68 -4.98
CA PHE A 126 4.96 1.54 -5.53
C PHE A 126 4.41 2.91 -5.96
N ILE A 127 3.29 2.94 -6.67
CA ILE A 127 2.64 4.20 -7.07
C ILE A 127 2.24 5.00 -5.82
N ALA A 128 1.63 4.36 -4.82
CA ALA A 128 1.25 5.01 -3.56
C ALA A 128 2.47 5.56 -2.81
N SER A 129 3.61 4.84 -2.84
CA SER A 129 4.88 5.32 -2.27
C SER A 129 5.39 6.57 -2.99
N VAL A 130 5.43 6.55 -4.31
CA VAL A 130 5.85 7.72 -5.12
C VAL A 130 4.94 8.92 -4.84
N LEU A 131 3.63 8.70 -4.71
CA LEU A 131 2.67 9.73 -4.33
C LEU A 131 2.94 10.30 -2.93
N ALA A 132 3.18 9.44 -1.93
CA ALA A 132 3.50 9.87 -0.58
C ALA A 132 4.80 10.71 -0.53
N LEU A 133 5.84 10.30 -1.26
CA LEU A 133 7.10 11.05 -1.38
C LEU A 133 6.91 12.36 -2.15
N SER A 134 6.11 12.35 -3.21
CA SER A 134 5.77 13.57 -3.98
C SER A 134 5.01 14.56 -3.11
N ALA A 135 4.11 14.11 -2.23
CA ALA A 135 3.41 14.97 -1.28
C ALA A 135 4.36 15.71 -0.32
N VAL A 136 5.50 15.10 0.04
CA VAL A 136 6.56 15.78 0.82
C VAL A 136 7.15 16.94 0.03
N TRP A 137 7.39 16.75 -1.27
CA TRP A 137 7.94 17.80 -2.13
C TRP A 137 6.97 18.96 -2.33
N TYR A 138 5.69 18.68 -2.60
CA TYR A 138 4.65 19.71 -2.72
C TYR A 138 4.43 20.46 -1.40
N SER A 139 4.43 19.77 -0.26
CA SER A 139 4.32 20.42 1.05
C SER A 139 5.54 21.26 1.44
N ARG A 140 6.71 21.09 0.79
CA ARG A 140 7.85 22.02 0.95
C ARG A 140 7.60 23.35 0.25
N ARG A 141 6.96 23.35 -0.92
CA ARG A 141 6.69 24.55 -1.73
C ARG A 141 5.55 25.43 -1.20
N LEU A 142 4.77 24.93 -0.24
CA LEU A 142 3.64 25.67 0.36
C LEU A 142 4.03 26.53 1.58
N LYS A 143 5.30 26.51 2.02
CA LYS A 143 5.76 27.49 3.02
C LYS A 143 5.92 28.87 2.35
N PRO A 144 5.27 29.94 2.83
CA PRO A 144 5.81 31.28 2.62
C PRO A 144 7.19 31.33 3.29
N SER A 145 8.15 31.96 2.61
CA SER A 145 9.41 32.36 3.23
C SER A 145 9.07 33.39 4.32
N SER A 146 8.95 32.93 5.56
CA SER A 146 9.07 33.83 6.70
C SER A 146 10.56 33.99 6.94
N LYS A 147 11.05 35.17 6.59
CA LYS A 147 12.18 35.79 7.29
C LYS A 147 11.80 36.03 8.74
#